data_AF-A0A348S2H2-F1
#
_entry.id   AF-A0A348S2H2-F1
#
_cell.length_a   1.000
_cell.length_b   1.000
_cell.length_c   1.000
_cell.angle_alpha   90.00
_cell.angle_beta   90.00
_cell.angle_gamma   90.00
#
_symmetry.space_group_name_H-M   'P 1'
#
loop_
_entity.id
_entity.type
_entity.pdbx_description
1 polymer ?
#
loop_
_entity_poly.entity_id
_entity_poly.type
_entity_poly.pdbx_seq_one_letter_code
_entity_poly.pdbx_strand_id
1 'polypeptide(L)'
;IARNHRIPMVALRVITDPYNEALPLDFNQFMNTAGSMRYGKLACHLLRNPSTVSGLIQFQKKLKYAAQQLGETLNVLLDAPA
;
A
#
# COMPACT_ATOMS: atom_id res chain seq x y z
N ILE A 1 12.40 -19.87 -10.73
CA ILE A 1 12.23 -21.07 -9.87
C ILE A 1 10.99 -21.86 -10.29
N ALA A 2 9.75 -21.38 -10.09
CA ALA A 2 8.52 -22.12 -10.43
C ALA A 2 8.50 -22.70 -11.86
N ARG A 3 8.86 -21.90 -12.87
CA ARG A 3 8.98 -22.34 -14.28
C ARG A 3 9.93 -23.53 -14.46
N ASN A 4 11.10 -23.52 -13.79
CA ASN A 4 12.09 -24.59 -13.93
C ASN A 4 11.62 -25.91 -13.31
N HIS A 5 10.72 -25.84 -12.32
CA HIS A 5 10.16 -27.01 -11.63
C HIS A 5 8.76 -27.39 -12.14
N ARG A 6 8.25 -26.73 -13.19
CA ARG A 6 6.90 -26.94 -13.75
C ARG A 6 5.79 -26.80 -12.69
N ILE A 7 5.97 -25.89 -11.74
CA ILE A 7 4.97 -25.56 -10.72
C ILE A 7 4.05 -24.48 -11.32
N PRO A 8 2.72 -24.71 -11.41
CA PRO A 8 1.77 -23.68 -11.80
C PRO A 8 1.91 -22.45 -10.91
N MET A 9 1.99 -21.27 -11.52
CA MET A 9 2.24 -20.02 -10.82
C MET A 9 1.51 -18.88 -11.53
N VAL A 10 0.85 -18.04 -10.74
CA VAL A 10 0.31 -16.75 -11.16
C VAL A 10 0.96 -15.67 -10.30
N ALA A 11 1.41 -14.59 -10.94
CA ALA A 11 1.93 -13.42 -10.25
C ALA A 11 0.89 -12.30 -10.33
N LEU A 12 0.32 -11.90 -9.19
CA LEU A 12 -0.61 -10.79 -9.09
C LEU A 12 0.11 -9.57 -8.53
N ARG A 13 0.11 -8.46 -9.28
CA ARG A 13 0.70 -7.18 -8.83
C ARG A 13 -0.42 -6.21 -8.49
N VAL A 14 -0.37 -5.66 -7.29
CA VAL A 14 -1.27 -4.59 -6.82
C VAL A 14 -0.45 -3.32 -6.68
N ILE A 15 -0.88 -2.25 -7.32
CA ILE A 15 -0.22 -0.94 -7.29
C ILE A 15 -1.16 0.03 -6.59
N THR A 16 -0.75 0.50 -5.42
CA THR A 16 -1.53 1.40 -4.55
C THR A 16 -1.31 2.88 -4.85
N ASP A 17 -0.12 3.19 -5.33
CA ASP A 17 0.38 4.52 -5.64
C ASP A 17 1.13 4.43 -6.97
N PRO A 18 0.65 5.12 -8.02
CA PRO A 18 1.36 5.14 -9.29
C PRO A 18 2.58 6.07 -9.19
N TYR A 19 3.65 5.74 -9.93
CA TYR A 19 4.91 6.50 -9.90
C TYR A 19 4.75 8.00 -10.24
N ASN A 20 3.73 8.35 -11.00
CA ASN A 20 3.44 9.73 -11.41
C ASN A 20 2.64 10.54 -10.36
N GLU A 21 2.31 9.94 -9.22
CA GLU A 21 1.59 10.61 -8.14
C GLU A 21 2.51 10.76 -6.92
N ALA A 22 2.69 11.99 -6.45
CA ALA A 22 3.43 12.23 -5.22
C ALA A 22 2.64 11.70 -4.03
N LEU A 23 3.31 10.94 -3.15
CA LEU A 23 2.73 10.58 -1.87
C LEU A 23 2.38 11.86 -1.07
N PRO A 24 1.28 11.86 -0.31
CA PRO A 24 0.90 13.03 0.48
C PRO A 24 1.90 13.36 1.60
N LEU A 25 2.77 12.39 1.94
CA LEU A 25 3.75 12.46 2.99
C LEU A 25 4.91 11.52 2.66
N ASP A 26 6.15 11.97 2.85
CA ASP A 26 7.31 11.09 2.84
C ASP A 26 7.42 10.37 4.19
N PHE A 27 6.83 9.18 4.28
CA PHE A 27 6.79 8.37 5.49
C PHE A 27 8.18 8.04 6.04
N ASN A 28 9.21 7.96 5.19
CA ASN A 28 10.58 7.63 5.60
C ASN A 28 11.12 8.62 6.63
N GLN A 29 10.70 9.90 6.55
CA GLN A 29 11.11 10.93 7.50
C GLN A 29 10.54 10.70 8.91
N PHE A 30 9.53 9.84 9.04
CA PHE A 30 8.83 9.53 10.28
C PHE A 30 9.13 8.12 10.79
N MET A 31 10.00 7.36 10.12
CA MET A 31 10.43 6.05 10.59
C MET A 31 11.62 6.18 11.55
N ASN A 32 11.72 5.26 12.52
CA ASN A 32 12.94 5.03 13.27
C ASN A 32 13.80 3.98 12.55
N THR A 33 15.02 3.74 13.04
CA THR A 33 15.95 2.76 12.47
C THR A 33 15.46 1.31 12.61
N ALA A 34 14.51 1.05 13.51
CA ALA A 34 13.85 -0.24 13.67
C ALA A 34 12.64 -0.42 12.73
N GLY A 35 12.39 0.50 11.80
CA GLY A 35 11.27 0.42 10.86
C GLY A 35 9.90 0.66 11.51
N SER A 36 9.84 1.30 12.68
CA SER A 36 8.59 1.69 13.33
C SER A 36 8.33 3.18 13.19
N MET A 37 7.06 3.56 13.18
CA MET A 37 6.64 4.95 13.01
C MET A 37 6.82 5.77 14.29
N ARG A 38 7.42 6.94 14.15
CA ARG A 38 7.57 7.95 15.21
C ARG A 38 6.30 8.81 15.29
N TYR A 39 5.25 8.27 15.88
CA TYR A 39 3.93 8.91 15.93
C TYR A 39 3.94 10.35 16.50
N GLY A 40 4.78 10.64 17.51
CA GLY A 40 4.90 12.01 18.03
C GLY A 40 5.42 13.02 16.99
N LYS A 41 6.38 12.61 16.15
CA LYS A 41 6.91 13.45 15.05
C LYS A 41 5.86 13.65 13.96
N LEU A 42 5.13 12.58 13.63
CA LEU A 42 4.03 12.64 12.67
C LEU A 42 2.91 13.55 13.16
N ALA A 43 2.45 13.38 14.41
CA ALA A 43 1.40 14.21 15.00
C ALA A 43 1.78 15.70 14.99
N CYS A 44 3.01 16.04 15.39
CA CYS A 44 3.50 17.42 15.32
C CYS A 44 3.52 17.97 13.89
N HIS A 45 3.89 17.15 12.89
CA HIS A 45 3.87 17.54 11.48
C HIS A 45 2.45 17.79 10.98
N LEU A 46 1.48 16.94 11.34
CA LEU A 46 0.07 17.10 10.95
C LEU A 46 -0.59 18.32 11.60
N LEU A 47 -0.26 18.61 12.87
CA LEU A 47 -0.74 19.84 13.54
C LEU A 47 -0.21 21.10 12.84
N ARG A 48 1.01 21.06 12.29
CA ARG A 48 1.60 22.17 11.54
C ARG A 48 1.10 22.26 10.10
N ASN A 49 0.70 21.14 9.49
CA ASN A 49 0.29 21.04 8.10
C ASN A 49 -1.05 20.30 7.99
N PRO A 50 -2.17 20.92 8.38
CA PRO A 50 -3.47 20.26 8.43
C PRO A 50 -3.96 19.83 7.04
N SER A 51 -3.54 20.51 5.96
CA SER A 51 -3.84 20.12 4.58
C SER A 51 -3.28 18.75 4.20
N THR A 52 -2.21 18.28 4.85
CA THR A 52 -1.67 16.93 4.65
C THR A 52 -2.65 15.85 5.07
N VAL A 53 -3.53 16.13 6.04
CA VAL A 53 -4.52 15.16 6.54
C VAL A 53 -5.50 14.74 5.45
N SER A 54 -5.98 15.67 4.62
CA SER A 54 -6.91 15.33 3.53
C SER A 54 -6.24 14.43 2.49
N GLY A 55 -4.97 14.70 2.16
CA GLY A 55 -4.16 13.84 1.29
C GLY A 55 -3.98 12.43 1.86
N LEU A 56 -3.73 12.31 3.18
CA LEU A 56 -3.66 11.01 3.86
C LEU A 56 -4.99 10.26 3.86
N ILE A 57 -6.13 10.95 4.04
CA ILE A 57 -7.47 10.34 3.94
C ILE A 57 -7.70 9.82 2.52
N GLN A 58 -7.36 10.60 1.50
CA GLN A 58 -7.51 10.18 0.10
C GLN A 58 -6.61 8.97 -0.21
N PHE A 59 -5.37 8.99 0.26
CA PHE A 59 -4.45 7.87 0.13
C PHE A 59 -4.99 6.62 0.83
N GLN A 60 -5.53 6.75 2.04
CA GLN A 60 -6.15 5.62 2.76
C GLN A 60 -7.32 5.01 1.98
N LYS A 61 -8.14 5.82 1.31
CA LYS A 61 -9.23 5.31 0.46
C LYS A 61 -8.69 4.48 -0.71
N LYS A 62 -7.61 4.95 -1.37
CA LYS A 62 -6.94 4.21 -2.45
C LYS A 62 -6.38 2.87 -1.96
N LEU A 63 -5.73 2.86 -0.80
CA LEU A 63 -5.22 1.64 -0.18
C LEU A 63 -6.34 0.64 0.13
N LYS A 64 -7.45 1.10 0.71
CA LYS A 64 -8.62 0.25 1.00
C LYS A 64 -9.21 -0.36 -0.27
N TYR A 65 -9.38 0.46 -1.31
CA TYR A 65 -9.87 0.00 -2.59
C TYR A 65 -8.94 -1.04 -3.23
N ALA A 66 -7.63 -0.78 -3.26
CA ALA A 66 -6.65 -1.72 -3.79
C ALA A 66 -6.62 -3.05 -3.01
N ALA A 67 -6.72 -3.00 -1.67
CA ALA A 67 -6.81 -4.18 -0.83
C ALA A 67 -8.09 -4.99 -1.10
N GLN A 68 -9.22 -4.32 -1.32
CA GLN A 68 -10.48 -4.97 -1.70
C GLN A 68 -10.34 -5.68 -3.05
N GLN A 69 -9.83 -4.98 -4.07
CA GLN A 69 -9.62 -5.55 -5.41
C GLN A 69 -8.64 -6.73 -5.40
N LEU A 70 -7.61 -6.68 -4.56
CA LEU A 70 -6.72 -7.81 -4.32
C LEU A 70 -7.48 -9.01 -3.77
N GLY A 71 -8.30 -8.82 -2.73
CA GLY A 71 -9.10 -9.89 -2.14
C GLY A 71 -10.08 -10.51 -3.12
N GLU A 72 -10.81 -9.69 -3.88
CA GLU A 72 -11.74 -10.15 -4.92
C GLU A 72 -11.02 -10.95 -6.01
N THR A 73 -9.88 -10.43 -6.51
CA THR A 73 -9.08 -11.12 -7.53
C THR A 73 -8.51 -12.44 -7.00
N LEU A 74 -8.07 -12.46 -5.74
CA LEU A 74 -7.52 -13.66 -5.12
C LEU A 74 -8.60 -14.74 -4.98
N ASN A 75 -9.81 -14.39 -4.56
CA ASN A 75 -10.92 -15.34 -4.49
C ASN A 75 -11.21 -15.95 -5.87
N VAL A 76 -11.29 -15.13 -6.92
CA VAL A 76 -11.48 -15.63 -8.30
C VAL A 76 -10.36 -16.59 -8.73
N LEU A 77 -9.10 -16.27 -8.41
CA LEU A 77 -7.96 -17.12 -8.76
C LEU A 77 -7.93 -18.44 -7.97
N LEU A 78 -8.42 -18.45 -6.72
CA LEU A 78 -8.46 -19.65 -5.88
C LEU A 78 -9.67 -20.55 -6.19
N ASP A 79 -10.79 -19.95 -6.61
CA ASP A 79 -12.02 -20.68 -6.96
C ASP A 79 -12.03 -21.17 -8.43
N ALA A 80 -11.07 -20.73 -9.25
CA ALA A 80 -10.94 -21.18 -10.63
C ALA A 80 -10.56 -22.68 -10.69
N PRO A 81 -11.23 -23.49 -11.52
CA PRO A 81 -10.85 -24.89 -11.71
C PRO A 81 -9.43 -24.99 -12.28
N ALA A 82 -8.66 -25.95 -11.74
CA ALA A 82 -7.24 -26.19 -12.08
C ALA A 82 -7.02 -26.68 -13.52
#